data_AF-A0AAE4A874-F1
#
_entry.id   AF-A0AAE4A874-F1
#
_cell.length_a   1.000
_cell.length_b   1.000
_cell.length_c   1.000
_cell.angle_alpha   90.00
_cell.angle_beta   90.00
_cell.angle_gamma   90.00
#
_symmetry.space_group_name_H-M   'P 1'
#
loop_
_entity.id
_entity.type
_entity.pdbx_description
1 polymer ?
#
loop_
_entity_poly.entity_id
_entity_poly.type
_entity_poly.pdbx_seq_one_letter_code
_entity_poly.pdbx_strand_id
1 'polypeptide(L)'
;MRRAHRLLALAALPLVAAVAASPAAAAPQQQLFTYTGGPQTWTVPVGVTRASFELHGAGGGAAVSGGDGGAGAIVRATLTVTPGQQLTLVVGGLGGSGAAAATAGGFNG
;
A
#
# COMPACT_ATOMS: atom_id res chain seq x y z
N MET A 1 -18.72 54.19 -55.25
CA MET A 1 -17.64 53.17 -55.16
C MET A 1 -17.40 52.85 -53.69
N ARG A 2 -17.54 51.58 -53.31
CA ARG A 2 -17.53 51.07 -51.93
C ARG A 2 -16.08 50.81 -51.46
N ARG A 3 -15.69 51.35 -50.30
CA ARG A 3 -14.57 50.88 -49.44
C ARG A 3 -15.01 51.16 -47.99
N ALA A 4 -15.58 50.26 -47.19
CA ALA A 4 -15.29 48.87 -46.86
C ALA A 4 -14.11 48.73 -45.85
N HIS A 5 -14.47 48.48 -44.58
CA HIS A 5 -13.79 47.63 -43.59
C HIS A 5 -12.55 48.21 -42.87
N ARG A 6 -12.30 48.05 -41.56
CA ARG A 6 -12.76 47.08 -40.54
C ARG A 6 -12.74 47.78 -39.17
N LEU A 7 -13.75 47.54 -38.34
CA LEU A 7 -13.72 47.82 -36.91
C LEU A 7 -12.65 46.92 -36.26
N LEU A 8 -11.69 47.50 -35.54
CA LEU A 8 -10.81 46.73 -34.66
C LEU A 8 -11.65 46.24 -33.47
N ALA A 9 -11.99 44.96 -33.47
CA ALA A 9 -12.47 44.29 -32.26
C ALA A 9 -11.25 43.89 -31.43
N LEU A 10 -11.02 44.60 -30.33
CA LEU A 10 -10.04 44.23 -29.31
C LEU A 10 -10.59 43.01 -28.57
N ALA A 11 -10.04 41.82 -28.81
CA ALA A 11 -10.43 40.61 -28.09
C ALA A 11 -9.86 40.65 -26.66
N ALA A 12 -10.71 40.88 -25.66
CA ALA A 12 -10.34 40.72 -24.27
C ALA A 12 -10.33 39.22 -23.92
N LEU A 13 -9.15 38.68 -23.64
CA LEU A 13 -8.98 37.32 -23.10
C LEU A 13 -9.44 37.29 -21.63
N PRO A 14 -10.31 36.35 -21.21
CA PRO A 14 -10.67 36.22 -19.81
C PRO A 14 -9.51 35.58 -19.05
N LEU A 15 -9.00 36.29 -18.03
CA LEU A 15 -8.11 35.71 -17.03
C LEU A 15 -8.93 34.78 -16.13
N VAL A 16 -8.84 33.48 -16.37
CA VAL A 16 -9.40 32.48 -15.44
C VAL A 16 -8.48 32.43 -14.22
N ALA A 17 -8.93 33.01 -13.11
CA ALA A 17 -8.26 32.86 -11.82
C ALA A 17 -8.48 31.42 -11.33
N ALA A 18 -7.43 30.62 -11.27
CA ALA A 18 -7.47 29.31 -10.66
C ALA A 18 -7.69 29.47 -9.14
N VAL A 19 -8.86 29.06 -8.65
CA VAL A 19 -9.10 28.91 -7.21
C VAL A 19 -8.26 27.72 -6.76
N ALA A 20 -7.16 28.00 -6.05
CA ALA A 20 -6.40 26.96 -5.37
C ALA A 20 -7.26 26.40 -4.23
N ALA A 21 -7.77 25.17 -4.39
CA ALA A 21 -8.38 24.44 -3.30
C ALA A 21 -7.31 24.16 -2.25
N SER A 22 -7.53 24.59 -1.00
CA SER A 22 -6.67 24.20 0.12
C SER A 22 -6.66 22.67 0.23
N PRO A 23 -5.51 22.00 0.38
CA PRO A 23 -5.50 20.56 0.54
C PRO A 23 -6.26 20.22 1.83
N ALA A 24 -7.38 19.52 1.69
CA ALA A 24 -8.02 18.87 2.83
C ALA A 24 -6.97 17.95 3.47
N ALA A 25 -6.77 18.08 4.78
CA ALA A 25 -5.89 17.18 5.51
C ALA A 25 -6.38 15.74 5.28
N ALA A 26 -5.62 14.97 4.51
CA ALA A 26 -6.01 13.61 4.15
C ALA A 26 -6.09 12.77 5.42
N ALA A 27 -7.24 12.16 5.68
CA ALA A 27 -7.39 11.21 6.76
C ALA A 27 -6.42 10.03 6.54
N PRO A 28 -5.85 9.45 7.62
CA PRO A 28 -4.99 8.29 7.48
C PRO A 28 -5.75 7.16 6.79
N GLN A 29 -5.24 6.71 5.63
CA GLN A 29 -5.79 5.55 4.92
C GLN A 29 -5.19 4.27 5.49
N GLN A 30 -6.04 3.30 5.80
CA GLN A 30 -5.64 1.96 6.23
C GLN A 30 -5.97 0.93 5.14
N GLN A 31 -5.02 0.06 4.83
CA GLN A 31 -5.19 -1.05 3.91
C GLN A 31 -4.77 -2.35 4.60
N LEU A 32 -5.66 -3.34 4.62
CA LEU A 32 -5.42 -4.65 5.22
C LEU A 32 -5.04 -5.66 4.13
N PHE A 33 -3.98 -6.42 4.39
CA PHE A 33 -3.56 -7.56 3.57
C PHE A 33 -3.65 -8.83 4.40
N THR A 34 -4.49 -9.75 3.95
CA THR A 34 -4.57 -11.10 4.53
C THR A 34 -3.60 -12.02 3.79
N TYR A 35 -2.90 -12.87 4.53
CA TYR A 35 -1.94 -13.82 3.99
C TYR A 35 -2.56 -14.72 2.90
N THR A 36 -1.91 -14.79 1.74
CA THR A 36 -2.38 -15.54 0.55
C THR A 36 -1.54 -16.77 0.21
N GLY A 37 -0.62 -17.18 1.09
CA GLY A 37 0.31 -18.28 0.79
C GLY A 37 1.68 -17.83 0.25
N GLY A 38 1.92 -16.52 0.11
CA GLY A 38 3.16 -16.01 -0.47
C GLY A 38 3.27 -14.48 -0.42
N PRO A 39 4.24 -13.89 -1.15
CA PRO A 39 4.45 -12.45 -1.19
C PRO A 39 3.24 -11.71 -1.76
N GLN A 40 2.93 -10.54 -1.20
CA GLN A 40 1.95 -9.61 -1.74
C GLN A 40 2.64 -8.28 -2.05
N THR A 41 2.03 -7.44 -2.89
CA THR A 41 2.59 -6.14 -3.25
C THR A 41 1.64 -5.00 -2.89
N TRP A 42 2.23 -3.88 -2.50
CA TRP A 42 1.53 -2.62 -2.28
C TRP A 42 2.27 -1.49 -3.00
N THR A 43 1.51 -0.68 -3.74
CA THR A 43 2.03 0.52 -4.41
C THR A 43 1.70 1.73 -3.58
N VAL A 44 2.69 2.55 -3.28
CA VAL A 44 2.54 3.79 -2.52
C VAL A 44 1.60 4.75 -3.27
N PRO A 45 0.46 5.16 -2.67
CA PRO A 45 -0.46 6.10 -3.29
C PRO A 45 0.18 7.47 -3.56
N VAL A 46 -0.42 8.21 -4.50
CA VAL A 46 -0.04 9.60 -4.76
C VAL A 46 -0.15 10.43 -3.49
N GLY A 47 0.86 11.26 -3.22
CA GLY A 47 0.90 12.15 -2.06
C GLY A 47 1.35 11.50 -0.75
N VAL A 48 1.57 10.18 -0.72
CA VAL A 48 2.06 9.48 0.47
C VAL A 48 3.59 9.43 0.47
N THR A 49 4.21 9.98 1.51
CA THR A 49 5.67 9.98 1.71
C THR A 49 6.12 9.29 2.99
N ARG A 50 5.17 8.89 3.84
CA ARG A 50 5.40 8.05 5.02
C ARG A 50 4.28 7.02 5.13
N ALA A 51 4.64 5.80 5.49
CA ALA A 51 3.70 4.71 5.72
C ALA A 51 4.09 3.95 6.98
N SER A 52 3.08 3.58 7.78
CA SER A 52 3.24 2.72 8.95
C SER A 52 2.74 1.33 8.62
N PHE A 53 3.52 0.33 9.03
CA PHE A 53 3.26 -1.08 8.79
C PHE A 53 3.19 -1.82 10.11
N GLU A 54 2.23 -2.74 10.21
CA GLU A 54 2.12 -3.71 11.27
C GLU A 54 1.92 -5.09 10.64
N LEU A 55 2.91 -5.98 10.77
CA LEU A 55 2.94 -7.30 10.17
C LEU A 55 2.79 -8.33 11.29
N HIS A 56 1.84 -9.25 11.12
CA HIS A 56 1.55 -10.33 12.06
C HIS A 56 1.94 -11.66 11.42
N GLY A 57 3.13 -12.17 11.77
CA GLY A 57 3.54 -13.51 11.38
C GLY A 57 2.74 -14.57 12.14
N ALA A 58 2.41 -15.66 11.46
CA ALA A 58 1.77 -16.80 12.09
C ALA A 58 2.76 -17.64 12.91
N GLY A 59 2.23 -18.46 13.83
CA GLY A 59 3.04 -19.41 14.59
C GLY A 59 3.44 -20.63 13.78
N GLY A 60 4.48 -21.32 14.27
CA GLY A 60 4.90 -22.62 13.77
C GLY A 60 3.83 -23.69 14.03
N GLY A 61 3.92 -24.79 13.27
CA GLY A 61 3.01 -25.92 13.43
C GLY A 61 3.35 -26.80 14.64
N ALA A 62 2.35 -27.52 15.14
CA ALA A 62 2.52 -28.43 16.27
C ALA A 62 3.30 -29.70 15.89
N ALA A 63 4.12 -30.19 16.82
CA ALA A 63 4.85 -31.45 16.67
C ALA A 63 3.90 -32.66 16.76
N VAL A 64 4.31 -33.79 16.14
CA VAL A 64 3.60 -35.08 16.23
C VAL A 64 3.33 -35.53 17.66
N SER A 65 4.26 -35.25 18.56
CA SER A 65 4.21 -35.62 19.97
C SER A 65 3.38 -34.66 20.83
N GLY A 66 2.71 -33.68 20.21
CA GLY A 66 1.79 -32.76 20.88
C GLY A 66 2.44 -31.48 21.42
N GLY A 67 3.69 -31.19 21.06
CA GLY A 67 4.32 -29.91 21.40
C GLY A 67 3.84 -28.78 20.49
N ASP A 68 3.56 -27.60 21.04
CA ASP A 68 3.20 -26.42 20.26
C ASP A 68 4.38 -25.91 19.42
N GLY A 69 4.08 -25.33 18.26
CA GLY A 69 5.07 -24.62 17.46
C GLY A 69 5.44 -23.27 18.05
N GLY A 70 6.56 -22.69 17.59
CA GLY A 70 6.99 -21.37 18.04
C GLY A 70 5.98 -20.27 17.74
N ALA A 71 5.88 -19.25 18.60
CA ALA A 71 5.02 -18.10 18.34
C ALA A 71 5.49 -17.31 17.12
N GLY A 72 4.54 -16.70 16.40
CA GLY A 72 4.83 -15.79 15.31
C GLY A 72 5.32 -14.42 15.81
N ALA A 73 6.00 -13.67 14.93
CA ALA A 73 6.50 -12.34 15.24
C ALA A 73 5.50 -11.24 14.84
N ILE A 74 5.43 -10.19 15.66
CA ILE A 74 4.76 -8.92 15.30
C ILE A 74 5.83 -7.88 15.01
N VAL A 75 5.80 -7.31 13.81
CA VAL A 75 6.74 -6.26 13.38
C VAL A 75 5.97 -4.97 13.14
N ARG A 76 6.42 -3.88 13.76
CA ARG A 76 5.89 -2.52 13.55
C ARG A 76 7.00 -1.62 13.04
N ALA A 77 6.74 -0.92 11.94
CA ALA A 77 7.72 0.00 11.35
C ALA A 77 7.03 1.18 10.67
N THR A 78 7.65 2.36 10.73
CA THR A 78 7.27 3.51 9.90
C THR A 78 8.39 3.80 8.92
N LEU A 79 8.07 3.76 7.64
CA LEU A 79 9.03 3.95 6.56
C LEU A 79 8.78 5.29 5.86
N THR A 80 9.87 5.93 5.42
CA THR A 80 9.78 6.98 4.40
C THR A 80 9.66 6.29 3.05
N VAL A 81 8.70 6.72 2.23
CA VAL A 81 8.34 6.08 0.95
C VAL A 81 8.22 7.12 -0.15
N THR A 82 8.29 6.67 -1.40
CA THR A 82 8.09 7.52 -2.58
C THR A 82 6.77 7.17 -3.26
N PRO A 83 5.91 8.13 -3.64
CA PRO A 83 4.72 7.85 -4.45
C PRO A 83 5.04 7.00 -5.69
N GLY A 84 4.25 5.95 -5.91
CA GLY A 84 4.46 4.98 -7.01
C GLY A 84 5.50 3.89 -6.75
N GLN A 85 6.24 3.96 -5.64
CA GLN A 85 7.12 2.87 -5.22
C GLN A 85 6.30 1.62 -4.93
N GLN A 86 6.77 0.46 -5.39
CA GLN A 86 6.22 -0.84 -5.04
C GLN A 86 6.99 -1.42 -3.86
N LEU A 87 6.25 -1.87 -2.84
CA LEU A 87 6.77 -2.59 -1.69
C LEU A 87 6.24 -4.03 -1.71
N THR A 88 7.14 -4.98 -1.47
CA THR A 88 6.78 -6.39 -1.28
C THR A 88 6.53 -6.65 0.19
N LEU A 89 5.34 -7.14 0.50
CA LEU A 89 4.92 -7.57 1.82
C LEU A 89 5.17 -9.06 1.95
N VAL A 90 6.05 -9.44 2.88
CA VAL A 90 6.41 -10.83 3.16
C VAL A 90 6.15 -11.09 4.64
N VAL A 91 5.16 -11.92 4.94
CA VAL A 91 4.68 -12.20 6.31
C VAL A 91 4.70 -13.71 6.54
N GLY A 92 5.18 -14.15 7.71
CA GLY A 92 5.26 -15.57 8.06
C GLY A 92 3.90 -16.27 7.99
N GLY A 93 3.84 -17.39 7.27
CA GLY A 93 2.66 -18.26 7.19
C GLY A 93 2.65 -19.33 8.27
N LEU A 94 1.49 -19.95 8.53
CA LEU A 94 1.37 -21.03 9.51
C LEU A 94 2.26 -22.22 9.11
N GLY A 95 3.00 -22.77 10.08
CA GLY A 95 3.73 -24.02 9.88
C GLY A 95 2.80 -25.24 9.81
N GLY A 96 3.20 -26.27 9.07
CA GLY A 96 2.46 -27.54 9.00
C GLY A 96 2.51 -28.32 10.32
N SER A 97 1.43 -29.03 10.64
CA SER A 97 1.44 -29.95 11.79
C SER A 97 2.20 -31.22 11.46
N GLY A 98 3.00 -31.72 12.39
CA GLY A 98 3.76 -32.95 12.19
C GLY A 98 2.88 -34.19 11.99
N ALA A 99 1.62 -34.16 12.46
CA ALA A 99 0.66 -35.25 12.27
C ALA A 99 0.08 -35.32 10.85
N ALA A 100 0.10 -34.22 10.10
CA ALA A 100 -0.16 -34.24 8.68
C ALA A 100 1.15 -34.59 7.95
N ALA A 101 1.07 -35.34 6.84
CA ALA A 101 2.24 -35.66 5.99
C ALA A 101 2.93 -34.41 5.39
N ALA A 102 2.50 -33.20 5.74
CA ALA A 102 3.12 -31.92 5.44
C ALA A 102 3.99 -31.47 6.63
N THR A 103 5.16 -32.08 6.81
CA THR A 103 6.23 -31.56 7.67
C THR A 103 6.87 -30.28 7.13
N ALA A 104 6.17 -29.55 6.25
CA ALA A 104 6.66 -28.35 5.62
C ALA A 104 6.63 -27.20 6.63
N GLY A 105 7.73 -26.44 6.71
CA GLY A 105 7.76 -25.18 7.44
C GLY A 105 6.71 -24.19 6.89
N GLY A 106 6.42 -23.15 7.67
CA GLY A 106 5.57 -22.08 7.22
C GLY A 106 6.27 -21.26 6.15
N PHE A 107 5.50 -20.50 5.38
CA PHE A 107 6.09 -19.54 4.45
C PHE A 107 6.93 -18.53 5.24
N ASN A 108 8.18 -18.31 4.84
CA ASN A 108 9.11 -17.41 5.53
C ASN A 108 9.34 -17.77 7.02
N GLY A 109 9.17 -19.04 7.42
CA GLY A 109 9.38 -19.55 8.78
C GLY A 109 8.71 -20.89 9.02
#